data_AF-A0A6M8FED8-F1
#
_entry.id   AF-A0A6M8FED8-F1
#
_cell.length_a   1.000
_cell.length_b   1.000
_cell.length_c   1.000
_cell.angle_alpha   90.00
_cell.angle_beta   90.00
_cell.angle_gamma   90.00
#
_symmetry.space_group_name_H-M   'P 1'
#
loop_
_entity.id
_entity.type
_entity.pdbx_description
1 polymer ?
#
loop_
_entity_poly.entity_id
_entity_poly.type
_entity_poly.pdbx_seq_one_letter_code
_entity_poly.pdbx_strand_id
1 'polypeptide(L)'
;MKGFLSGLIDLVKEHMSDENDGDDDGIPHLHRSLNIPGFTKLLPEAIAIITEQLPKIDPDLPYDNEHAQVQAYQSKRFDRDYNLGPYADLYRRVAAVDPESAPTFKHGGVLVADSAKLAEQQNEHIAQILSPHLPAYIFKQDYADQTFGFEVSSCEALLALLNNHVYYTYKDFGYRDPVATDEESFNNLLLGFSSHINILFPKLDGLLHLGNCGQIYIGAEDIERLTSLENLLQPAGAFVPMPY
;
A
#
# COMPACT_ATOMS: atom_id res chain seq x y z
N MET A 1 -16.69 -24.71 22.61
CA MET A 1 -15.55 -24.32 21.74
C MET A 1 -15.76 -24.57 20.25
N LYS A 2 -16.43 -25.65 19.79
CA LYS A 2 -16.69 -25.88 18.35
C LYS A 2 -17.65 -24.91 17.66
N GLY A 3 -18.50 -24.17 18.39
CA GLY A 3 -19.51 -23.27 17.81
C GLY A 3 -19.05 -21.84 17.54
N PHE A 4 -18.03 -21.33 18.26
CA PHE A 4 -17.49 -19.98 18.03
C PHE A 4 -16.61 -19.95 16.78
N LEU A 5 -15.72 -20.94 16.64
CA LEU A 5 -14.86 -21.06 15.47
C LEU A 5 -15.66 -21.33 14.18
N SER A 6 -16.77 -22.10 14.25
CA SER A 6 -17.62 -22.31 13.08
C SER A 6 -18.39 -21.04 12.71
N GLY A 7 -18.95 -20.34 13.71
CA GLY A 7 -19.62 -19.06 13.49
C GLY A 7 -18.68 -17.99 12.93
N LEU A 8 -17.40 -17.97 13.35
CA LEU A 8 -16.40 -17.05 12.83
C LEU A 8 -15.92 -17.41 11.42
N ILE A 9 -15.79 -18.70 11.11
CA ILE A 9 -15.48 -19.17 9.75
C ILE A 9 -16.64 -18.85 8.80
N ASP A 10 -17.88 -18.97 9.28
CA ASP A 10 -19.06 -18.59 8.51
C ASP A 10 -19.13 -17.07 8.35
N LEU A 11 -18.79 -16.28 9.38
CA LEU A 11 -18.66 -14.82 9.30
C LEU A 11 -17.60 -14.40 8.27
N VAL A 12 -16.40 -14.98 8.34
CA VAL A 12 -15.31 -14.72 7.38
C VAL A 12 -15.69 -15.17 5.96
N LYS A 13 -16.44 -16.26 5.81
CA LYS A 13 -16.93 -16.70 4.49
C LYS A 13 -18.03 -15.80 3.94
N GLU A 14 -18.95 -15.35 4.79
CA GLU A 14 -20.02 -14.41 4.47
C GLU A 14 -19.41 -13.06 4.03
N HIS A 15 -18.39 -12.57 4.76
CA HIS A 15 -17.64 -11.36 4.43
C HIS A 15 -16.71 -11.51 3.22
N MET A 16 -16.31 -12.73 2.86
CA MET A 16 -15.61 -13.01 1.59
C MET A 16 -16.57 -13.20 0.41
N SER A 17 -17.87 -13.38 0.65
CA SER A 17 -18.88 -13.61 -0.39
C SER A 17 -19.78 -12.40 -0.68
N ASP A 18 -19.86 -11.44 0.23
CA ASP A 18 -20.66 -10.23 0.06
C ASP A 18 -19.78 -9.04 -0.34
N GLU A 19 -20.01 -8.54 -1.55
CA GLU A 19 -19.60 -7.19 -1.99
C GLU A 19 -20.45 -6.08 -1.31
N ASN A 20 -20.99 -6.31 -0.11
CA ASN A 20 -21.96 -5.41 0.51
C ASN A 20 -21.55 -4.94 1.91
N ASP A 21 -21.46 -3.61 2.01
CA ASP A 21 -21.32 -2.74 3.18
C ASP A 21 -22.18 -3.17 4.39
N GLY A 22 -21.61 -3.89 5.37
CA GLY A 22 -22.34 -4.25 6.60
C GLY A 22 -21.49 -4.68 7.78
N ASP A 23 -21.29 -3.75 8.72
CA ASP A 23 -20.97 -3.93 10.15
C ASP A 23 -19.76 -4.81 10.52
N ASP A 24 -18.56 -4.25 10.34
CA ASP A 24 -17.28 -4.85 10.79
C ASP A 24 -16.78 -4.23 12.13
N ASP A 25 -17.71 -3.74 12.97
CA ASP A 25 -17.49 -2.97 14.22
C ASP A 25 -16.66 -3.68 15.31
N GLY A 26 -16.33 -4.96 15.10
CA GLY A 26 -15.64 -5.80 16.08
C GLY A 26 -14.15 -6.01 15.83
N ILE A 27 -13.62 -5.64 14.65
CA ILE A 27 -12.24 -5.93 14.29
C ILE A 27 -11.38 -4.67 14.48
N PRO A 28 -10.38 -4.70 15.38
CA PRO A 28 -9.54 -3.55 15.63
C PRO A 28 -8.82 -3.12 14.36
N HIS A 29 -8.54 -1.82 14.27
CA HIS A 29 -7.72 -1.22 13.24
C HIS A 29 -6.27 -1.74 13.30
N LEU A 30 -5.75 -2.28 12.19
CA LEU A 30 -4.46 -3.00 12.16
C LEU A 30 -3.37 -2.28 11.36
N HIS A 31 -3.51 -0.98 11.11
CA HIS A 31 -2.48 -0.19 10.45
C HIS A 31 -1.30 0.08 11.39
N ARG A 32 -0.09 0.19 10.84
CA ARG A 32 1.10 0.67 11.54
C ARG A 32 1.01 2.19 11.64
N SER A 33 1.42 2.73 12.78
CA SER A 33 1.45 4.18 12.98
C SER A 33 2.34 4.87 11.95
N LEU A 34 1.82 5.94 11.34
CA LEU A 34 2.61 6.83 10.48
C LEU A 34 3.12 8.06 11.25
N ASN A 35 2.84 8.16 12.56
CA ASN A 35 3.45 9.14 13.46
C ASN A 35 4.87 8.74 13.90
N ILE A 36 5.61 8.12 13.00
CA ILE A 36 6.98 7.66 13.22
C ILE A 36 7.98 8.69 12.67
N PRO A 37 9.19 8.77 13.26
CA PRO A 37 10.21 9.69 12.77
C PRO A 37 10.50 9.48 11.28
N GLY A 38 10.56 10.58 10.53
CA GLY A 38 10.81 10.55 9.09
C GLY A 38 9.57 10.44 8.21
N PHE A 39 8.37 10.62 8.76
CA PHE A 39 7.17 10.87 7.97
C PHE A 39 6.56 12.24 8.33
N THR A 40 6.56 13.18 7.40
CA THR A 40 6.20 14.58 7.70
C THR A 40 5.27 15.17 6.64
N LYS A 41 4.19 15.82 7.07
CA LYS A 41 3.34 16.62 6.18
C LYS A 41 4.07 17.89 5.75
N LEU A 42 4.12 18.13 4.45
CA LEU A 42 4.73 19.32 3.86
C LEU A 42 3.84 20.56 4.01
N LEU A 43 4.48 21.72 4.13
CA LEU A 43 3.83 23.01 4.02
C LEU A 43 3.51 23.33 2.54
N PRO A 44 2.45 24.10 2.24
CA PRO A 44 2.07 24.45 0.87
C PRO A 44 3.22 25.04 0.03
N GLU A 45 4.09 25.85 0.63
CA GLU A 45 5.23 26.46 -0.04
C GLU A 45 6.28 25.42 -0.46
N ALA A 46 6.50 24.41 0.38
CA ALA A 46 7.41 23.30 0.06
C ALA A 46 6.85 22.42 -1.06
N ILE A 47 5.54 22.19 -1.07
CA ILE A 47 4.86 21.46 -2.14
C ILE A 47 5.09 22.15 -3.49
N ALA A 48 4.87 23.46 -3.57
CA ALA A 48 5.09 24.22 -4.80
C ALA A 48 6.53 24.07 -5.32
N ILE A 49 7.53 24.20 -4.46
CA ILE A 49 8.95 24.09 -4.83
C ILE A 49 9.31 22.66 -5.29
N ILE A 50 8.85 21.64 -4.56
CA ILE A 50 9.22 20.25 -4.84
C ILE A 50 8.55 19.76 -6.12
N THR A 51 7.27 20.09 -6.33
CA THR A 51 6.54 19.68 -7.54
C THR A 51 7.11 20.29 -8.82
N GLU A 52 7.75 21.47 -8.78
CA GLU A 52 8.50 22.03 -9.91
C GLU A 52 9.76 21.22 -10.26
N GLN A 53 10.34 20.53 -9.30
CA GLN A 53 11.59 19.76 -9.44
C GLN A 53 11.35 18.29 -9.75
N LEU A 54 10.13 17.80 -9.53
CA LEU A 54 9.78 16.41 -9.83
C LEU A 54 9.40 16.26 -11.30
N PRO A 55 9.75 15.13 -11.93
CA PRO A 55 9.19 14.79 -13.23
C PRO A 55 7.65 14.86 -13.15
N LYS A 56 7.00 15.31 -14.23
CA LYS A 56 5.53 15.46 -14.32
C LYS A 56 4.85 14.10 -14.33
N ILE A 57 4.86 13.46 -13.18
CA ILE A 57 4.17 12.22 -12.91
C ILE A 57 2.89 12.63 -12.22
N ASP A 58 1.75 12.28 -12.83
CA ASP A 58 0.45 12.53 -12.23
C ASP A 58 0.37 11.76 -10.89
N PRO A 59 0.19 12.44 -9.76
CA PRO A 59 0.24 11.83 -8.44
C PRO A 59 -0.91 10.83 -8.19
N ASP A 60 -1.97 10.85 -9.00
CA ASP A 60 -3.19 10.06 -8.80
C ASP A 60 -3.47 9.07 -9.94
N LEU A 61 -2.46 8.74 -10.77
CA LEU A 61 -2.57 7.84 -11.92
C LEU A 61 -3.45 6.61 -11.66
N PRO A 62 -4.66 6.55 -12.24
CA PRO A 62 -5.52 5.39 -12.12
C PRO A 62 -5.01 4.28 -13.05
N TYR A 63 -4.96 3.06 -12.53
CA TYR A 63 -4.63 1.85 -13.29
C TYR A 63 -5.63 1.60 -14.44
N ASP A 64 -6.85 2.15 -14.37
CA ASP A 64 -8.03 1.61 -15.07
C ASP A 64 -8.56 2.43 -16.26
N ASN A 65 -7.70 3.22 -16.92
CA ASN A 65 -8.07 3.85 -18.18
C ASN A 65 -7.31 3.18 -19.34
N GLU A 66 -7.85 2.06 -19.81
CA GLU A 66 -7.41 1.26 -20.96
C GLU A 66 -7.16 2.08 -22.25
N HIS A 67 -7.51 3.37 -22.30
CA HIS A 67 -7.47 4.14 -23.54
C HIS A 67 -6.86 5.56 -23.48
N ALA A 68 -6.31 6.06 -22.36
CA ALA A 68 -5.93 7.49 -22.31
C ALA A 68 -4.56 7.90 -21.75
N GLN A 69 -3.79 7.09 -21.01
CA GLN A 69 -2.59 7.62 -20.32
C GLN A 69 -1.30 6.79 -20.43
N VAL A 70 -1.16 6.02 -21.51
CA VAL A 70 0.00 5.17 -21.83
C VAL A 70 1.29 5.97 -22.20
N GLN A 71 1.39 7.29 -21.95
CA GLN A 71 2.46 8.10 -22.60
C GLN A 71 3.42 8.88 -21.70
N ALA A 72 3.33 8.83 -20.37
CA ALA A 72 4.25 9.62 -19.52
C ALA A 72 5.40 8.83 -18.87
N TYR A 73 5.25 7.52 -18.64
CA TYR A 73 6.28 6.72 -17.96
C TYR A 73 6.18 5.23 -18.32
N GLN A 74 7.33 4.55 -18.30
CA GLN A 74 7.46 3.11 -18.39
C GLN A 74 7.29 2.49 -17.00
N SER A 75 6.65 1.31 -16.90
CA SER A 75 6.45 0.64 -15.61
C SER A 75 6.66 -0.87 -15.66
N LYS A 76 6.99 -1.45 -14.50
CA LYS A 76 7.07 -2.90 -14.25
C LYS A 76 6.47 -3.23 -12.90
N ARG A 77 5.88 -4.42 -12.77
CA ARG A 77 5.30 -4.91 -11.52
C ARG A 77 6.24 -5.91 -10.87
N PHE A 78 6.38 -5.87 -9.55
CA PHE A 78 6.98 -6.97 -8.80
C PHE A 78 6.17 -8.26 -9.02
N ASP A 79 6.86 -9.39 -9.15
CA ASP A 79 6.21 -10.68 -9.25
C ASP A 79 5.68 -11.13 -7.88
N ARG A 80 4.46 -10.69 -7.57
CA ARG A 80 3.72 -11.02 -6.35
C ARG A 80 2.42 -11.74 -6.70
N ASP A 81 2.02 -12.65 -5.82
CA ASP A 81 0.69 -13.27 -5.89
C ASP A 81 -0.38 -12.17 -5.82
N TYR A 82 -1.37 -12.22 -6.71
CA TYR A 82 -2.49 -11.28 -6.70
C TYR A 82 -3.37 -11.43 -5.45
N ASN A 83 -3.33 -12.59 -4.78
CA ASN A 83 -4.03 -12.84 -3.53
C ASN A 83 -3.24 -12.41 -2.29
N LEU A 84 -2.06 -11.81 -2.45
CA LEU A 84 -1.20 -11.45 -1.32
C LEU A 84 -1.88 -10.51 -0.33
N GLY A 85 -2.49 -9.41 -0.82
CA GLY A 85 -3.20 -8.46 0.03
C GLY A 85 -4.36 -9.08 0.81
N PRO A 86 -5.33 -9.75 0.14
CA PRO A 86 -6.43 -10.44 0.81
C PRO A 86 -5.98 -11.48 1.84
N TYR A 87 -4.94 -12.27 1.55
CA TYR A 87 -4.37 -13.20 2.52
C TYR A 87 -3.73 -12.47 3.70
N ALA A 88 -2.93 -11.44 3.45
CA ALA A 88 -2.27 -10.69 4.50
C ALA A 88 -3.29 -10.04 5.46
N ASP A 89 -4.39 -9.51 4.93
CA ASP A 89 -5.52 -8.97 5.70
C ASP A 89 -6.24 -10.07 6.50
N LEU A 90 -6.57 -11.19 5.86
CA LEU A 90 -7.21 -12.32 6.53
C LEU A 90 -6.38 -12.86 7.70
N TYR A 91 -5.06 -12.98 7.55
CA TYR A 91 -4.18 -13.38 8.65
C TYR A 91 -4.29 -12.41 9.83
N ARG A 92 -4.29 -11.11 9.54
CA ARG A 92 -4.38 -10.06 10.55
C ARG A 92 -5.69 -10.09 11.32
N ARG A 93 -6.82 -10.27 10.63
CA ARG A 93 -8.15 -10.45 11.24
C ARG A 93 -8.20 -11.67 12.15
N VAL A 94 -7.71 -12.82 11.68
CA VAL A 94 -7.66 -14.04 12.49
C VAL A 94 -6.74 -13.86 13.69
N ALA A 95 -5.58 -13.22 13.52
CA ALA A 95 -4.63 -12.97 14.61
C ALA A 95 -5.18 -12.02 15.69
N ALA A 96 -6.06 -11.08 15.34
CA ALA A 96 -6.70 -10.19 16.30
C ALA A 96 -7.71 -10.93 17.21
N VAL A 97 -8.39 -11.95 16.68
CA VAL A 97 -9.45 -12.69 17.38
C VAL A 97 -8.91 -13.95 18.05
N ASP A 98 -8.01 -14.68 17.39
CA ASP A 98 -7.39 -15.92 17.87
C ASP A 98 -5.90 -15.96 17.51
N PRO A 99 -5.06 -15.26 18.28
CA PRO A 99 -3.61 -15.21 18.05
C PRO A 99 -2.93 -16.57 18.08
N GLU A 100 -3.49 -17.55 18.81
CA GLU A 100 -2.89 -18.87 18.97
C GLU A 100 -3.08 -19.73 17.72
N SER A 101 -4.26 -19.66 17.08
CA SER A 101 -4.54 -20.46 15.88
C SER A 101 -4.15 -19.79 14.58
N ALA A 102 -4.06 -18.46 14.54
CA ALA A 102 -3.72 -17.68 13.32
C ALA A 102 -2.47 -18.17 12.58
N PRO A 103 -1.35 -18.54 13.25
CA PRO A 103 -0.16 -19.06 12.58
C PRO A 103 -0.39 -20.40 11.85
N THR A 104 -1.45 -21.13 12.18
CA THR A 104 -1.77 -22.45 11.60
C THR A 104 -2.92 -22.40 10.59
N PHE A 105 -3.57 -21.24 10.44
CA PHE A 105 -4.71 -21.05 9.58
C PHE A 105 -4.34 -21.13 8.09
N LYS A 106 -5.13 -21.90 7.32
CA LYS A 106 -4.92 -22.13 5.89
C LYS A 106 -6.14 -21.71 5.08
N HIS A 107 -5.89 -21.05 3.94
CA HIS A 107 -6.89 -20.75 2.93
C HIS A 107 -6.41 -21.26 1.57
N GLY A 108 -7.26 -21.98 0.83
CA GLY A 108 -6.86 -22.60 -0.44
C GLY A 108 -5.68 -23.59 -0.33
N GLY A 109 -5.41 -24.11 0.87
CA GLY A 109 -4.25 -24.96 1.17
C GLY A 109 -2.94 -24.21 1.51
N VAL A 110 -2.91 -22.89 1.37
CA VAL A 110 -1.78 -22.02 1.67
C VAL A 110 -1.86 -21.54 3.13
N LEU A 111 -0.72 -21.48 3.82
CA LEU A 111 -0.65 -20.93 5.16
C LEU A 111 -0.65 -19.40 5.07
N VAL A 112 -1.72 -18.78 5.57
CA VAL A 112 -1.95 -17.33 5.38
C VAL A 112 -0.89 -16.50 6.10
N ALA A 113 -0.41 -16.99 7.25
CA ALA A 113 0.70 -16.41 8.00
C ALA A 113 2.01 -16.34 7.20
N ASP A 114 2.28 -17.34 6.36
CA ASP A 114 3.51 -17.38 5.55
C ASP A 114 3.43 -16.36 4.42
N SER A 115 2.27 -16.22 3.77
CA SER A 115 2.03 -15.18 2.75
C SER A 115 2.20 -13.78 3.33
N ALA A 116 1.64 -13.51 4.51
CA ALA A 116 1.79 -12.22 5.20
C ALA A 116 3.26 -11.92 5.55
N LYS A 117 3.98 -12.90 6.09
CA LYS A 117 5.42 -12.74 6.42
C LYS A 117 6.28 -12.52 5.19
N LEU A 118 5.99 -13.21 4.09
CA LEU A 118 6.70 -13.02 2.83
C LEU A 118 6.52 -11.59 2.31
N ALA A 119 5.29 -11.05 2.38
CA ALA A 119 5.02 -9.66 2.01
C ALA A 119 5.82 -8.67 2.87
N GLU A 120 5.80 -8.83 4.20
CA GLU A 120 6.50 -7.95 5.13
C GLU A 120 8.03 -8.02 4.93
N GLN A 121 8.59 -9.22 4.73
CA GLN A 121 10.02 -9.40 4.44
C GLN A 121 10.43 -8.75 3.12
N GLN A 122 9.60 -8.89 2.09
CA GLN A 122 9.87 -8.24 0.81
C GLN A 122 9.80 -6.71 0.94
N ASN A 123 8.81 -6.19 1.65
CA ASN A 123 8.67 -4.75 1.92
C ASN A 123 9.84 -4.21 2.74
N GLU A 124 10.33 -4.97 3.73
CA GLU A 124 11.53 -4.63 4.50
C GLU A 124 12.75 -4.52 3.59
N HIS A 125 12.95 -5.48 2.69
CA HIS A 125 14.07 -5.43 1.76
C HIS A 125 13.95 -4.26 0.78
N ILE A 126 12.75 -3.98 0.24
CA ILE A 126 12.50 -2.80 -0.60
C ILE A 126 12.85 -1.52 0.16
N ALA A 127 12.37 -1.38 1.40
CA ALA A 127 12.65 -0.19 2.21
C ALA A 127 14.15 -0.01 2.48
N GLN A 128 14.86 -1.09 2.79
CA GLN A 128 16.31 -1.07 3.01
C GLN A 128 17.08 -0.65 1.76
N ILE A 129 16.73 -1.18 0.58
CA ILE A 129 17.35 -0.82 -0.70
C ILE A 129 17.14 0.66 -1.03
N LEU A 130 15.94 1.19 -0.77
CA LEU A 130 15.57 2.56 -1.14
C LEU A 130 15.95 3.61 -0.09
N SER A 131 16.24 3.22 1.15
CA SER A 131 16.63 4.11 2.24
C SER A 131 17.76 5.09 1.90
N PRO A 132 18.85 4.69 1.21
CA PRO A 132 19.91 5.62 0.78
C PRO A 132 19.44 6.73 -0.20
N HIS A 133 18.28 6.52 -0.83
CA HIS A 133 17.70 7.40 -1.85
C HIS A 133 16.61 8.32 -1.30
N LEU A 134 16.35 8.31 0.00
CA LEU A 134 15.47 9.26 0.68
C LEU A 134 16.11 10.67 0.75
N PRO A 135 15.31 11.76 0.87
CA PRO A 135 13.85 11.77 1.02
C PRO A 135 13.10 11.41 -0.27
N ALA A 136 11.95 10.77 -0.08
CA ALA A 136 10.94 10.53 -1.11
C ALA A 136 9.66 11.29 -0.76
N TYR A 137 8.77 11.46 -1.75
CA TYR A 137 7.60 12.33 -1.60
C TYR A 137 6.32 11.66 -2.08
N ILE A 138 5.23 11.93 -1.38
CA ILE A 138 3.87 11.52 -1.75
C ILE A 138 3.06 12.79 -1.92
N PHE A 139 2.32 12.89 -3.03
CA PHE A 139 1.34 13.95 -3.23
C PHE A 139 -0.04 13.33 -3.44
N LYS A 140 -1.06 13.96 -2.88
CA LYS A 140 -2.46 13.53 -2.98
C LYS A 140 -3.33 14.75 -3.18
N GLN A 141 -4.31 14.66 -4.09
CA GLN A 141 -5.35 15.67 -4.20
C GLN A 141 -6.61 15.20 -3.44
N ASP A 142 -7.25 16.10 -2.71
CA ASP A 142 -8.60 15.82 -2.18
C ASP A 142 -9.70 16.20 -3.16
N TYR A 143 -10.96 15.95 -2.76
CA TYR A 143 -12.15 16.30 -3.55
C TYR A 143 -12.38 17.81 -3.73
N ALA A 144 -11.60 18.65 -3.05
CA ALA A 144 -11.68 20.11 -3.14
C ALA A 144 -10.49 20.69 -3.96
N ASP A 145 -9.78 19.85 -4.70
CA ASP A 145 -8.58 20.17 -5.49
C ASP A 145 -7.41 20.72 -4.65
N GLN A 146 -7.40 20.46 -3.34
CA GLN A 146 -6.27 20.79 -2.48
C GLN A 146 -5.20 19.70 -2.56
N THR A 147 -3.98 20.08 -2.94
CA THR A 147 -2.82 19.19 -2.91
C THR A 147 -2.25 19.10 -1.49
N PHE A 148 -2.18 17.88 -0.98
CA PHE A 148 -1.39 17.50 0.18
C PHE A 148 -0.07 16.88 -0.26
N GLY A 149 1.00 17.18 0.47
CA GLY A 149 2.32 16.62 0.23
C GLY A 149 2.90 16.04 1.50
N PHE A 150 3.65 14.96 1.38
CA PHE A 150 4.29 14.28 2.50
C PHE A 150 5.71 13.90 2.11
N GLU A 151 6.63 14.06 3.05
CA GLU A 151 8.01 13.61 2.95
C GLU A 151 8.18 12.30 3.71
N VAL A 152 8.87 11.35 3.08
CA VAL A 152 9.39 10.12 3.67
C VAL A 152 10.90 10.25 3.73
N SER A 153 11.48 10.38 4.92
CA SER A 153 12.92 10.60 5.15
C SER A 153 13.58 9.52 6.02
N SER A 154 12.86 8.47 6.42
CA SER A 154 13.42 7.31 7.11
C SER A 154 13.01 5.97 6.48
N CYS A 155 13.83 4.94 6.71
CA CYS A 155 13.55 3.57 6.30
C CYS A 155 12.29 3.04 6.99
N GLU A 156 12.11 3.39 8.26
CA GLU A 156 10.98 3.00 9.09
C GLU A 156 9.67 3.60 8.56
N ALA A 157 9.67 4.88 8.16
CA ALA A 157 8.55 5.55 7.53
C ALA A 157 8.14 4.87 6.23
N LEU A 158 9.11 4.58 5.36
CA LEU A 158 8.87 3.88 4.11
C LEU A 158 8.31 2.46 4.36
N LEU A 159 8.88 1.72 5.31
CA LEU A 159 8.41 0.37 5.66
C LEU A 159 7.00 0.39 6.23
N ALA A 160 6.65 1.36 7.07
CA ALA A 160 5.30 1.50 7.60
C ALA A 160 4.28 1.75 6.49
N LEU A 161 4.60 2.63 5.53
CA LEU A 161 3.77 2.88 4.33
C LEU A 161 3.57 1.62 3.48
N LEU A 162 4.66 0.94 3.12
CA LEU A 162 4.63 -0.28 2.32
C LEU A 162 3.77 -1.36 2.99
N ASN A 163 3.92 -1.52 4.30
CA ASN A 163 3.11 -2.46 5.04
C ASN A 163 1.67 -1.99 5.09
N ASN A 164 1.36 -0.74 5.43
CA ASN A 164 -0.01 -0.24 5.48
C ASN A 164 -0.76 -0.42 4.15
N HIS A 165 -0.07 -0.41 3.02
CA HIS A 165 -0.69 -0.66 1.71
C HIS A 165 -0.92 -2.16 1.40
N VAL A 166 -0.18 -3.07 2.02
CA VAL A 166 -0.40 -4.52 1.82
C VAL A 166 -1.72 -4.97 2.42
N TYR A 167 -2.16 -4.34 3.50
CA TYR A 167 -3.39 -4.69 4.19
C TYR A 167 -4.44 -3.69 3.72
N TYR A 168 -5.47 -4.18 3.05
CA TYR A 168 -6.57 -3.37 2.56
C TYR A 168 -7.01 -2.38 3.64
N THR A 169 -7.00 -1.09 3.31
CA THR A 169 -7.37 -0.04 4.26
C THR A 169 -8.67 0.61 3.85
N TYR A 170 -9.64 0.52 4.77
CA TYR A 170 -10.81 1.36 5.03
C TYR A 170 -11.82 1.68 3.93
N LYS A 171 -11.47 1.70 2.65
CA LYS A 171 -12.41 2.10 1.60
C LYS A 171 -13.46 1.03 1.29
N ASP A 172 -13.13 -0.24 1.50
CA ASP A 172 -14.07 -1.36 1.36
C ASP A 172 -14.99 -1.53 2.57
N PHE A 173 -14.89 -0.66 3.59
CA PHE A 173 -15.64 -0.84 4.84
C PHE A 173 -16.83 0.10 5.01
N GLY A 174 -17.07 1.08 4.14
CA GLY A 174 -18.27 1.94 4.16
C GLY A 174 -18.54 2.71 5.47
N TYR A 175 -17.72 2.50 6.51
CA TYR A 175 -17.96 2.94 7.88
C TYR A 175 -17.06 4.12 8.18
N ARG A 176 -17.71 5.29 8.33
CA ARG A 176 -17.13 6.40 9.06
C ARG A 176 -17.45 6.19 10.53
N ASP A 177 -16.49 5.67 11.29
CA ASP A 177 -16.60 5.69 12.75
C ASP A 177 -16.74 7.15 13.23
N PRO A 178 -17.56 7.46 14.26
CA PRO A 178 -17.98 8.83 14.51
C PRO A 178 -16.94 9.74 15.17
N VAL A 179 -15.71 9.29 15.45
CA VAL A 179 -14.56 10.16 15.76
C VAL A 179 -13.27 9.46 15.32
N ALA A 180 -12.85 9.63 14.06
CA ALA A 180 -11.50 9.27 13.67
C ALA A 180 -10.50 10.13 14.47
N THR A 181 -9.53 9.50 15.12
CA THR A 181 -8.35 10.20 15.65
C THR A 181 -7.65 10.96 14.52
N ASP A 182 -6.81 11.94 14.86
CA ASP A 182 -6.04 12.68 13.86
C ASP A 182 -5.15 11.75 13.02
N GLU A 183 -4.65 10.66 13.63
CA GLU A 183 -3.87 9.61 12.96
C GLU A 183 -4.71 8.80 11.98
N GLU A 184 -5.91 8.39 12.36
CA GLU A 184 -6.83 7.68 11.47
C GLU A 184 -7.29 8.58 10.32
N SER A 185 -7.60 9.83 10.60
CA SER A 185 -7.95 10.82 9.56
C SER A 185 -6.81 11.04 8.57
N PHE A 186 -5.58 11.05 9.08
CA PHE A 186 -4.36 11.18 8.27
C PHE A 186 -4.07 9.92 7.43
N ASN A 187 -4.22 8.74 8.01
CA ASN A 187 -4.11 7.47 7.28
C ASN A 187 -5.23 7.34 6.23
N ASN A 188 -6.45 7.76 6.55
CA ASN A 188 -7.57 7.76 5.61
C ASN A 188 -7.34 8.74 4.44
N LEU A 189 -6.77 9.91 4.71
CA LEU A 189 -6.38 10.86 3.67
C LEU A 189 -5.35 10.24 2.71
N LEU A 190 -4.39 9.47 3.23
CA LEU A 190 -3.30 8.88 2.45
C LEU A 190 -3.69 7.59 1.72
N LEU A 191 -4.46 6.73 2.37
CA LEU A 191 -4.72 5.35 1.93
C LEU A 191 -6.14 5.17 1.36
N GLY A 192 -7.09 6.05 1.68
CA GLY A 192 -8.50 5.96 1.23
C GLY A 192 -8.83 6.79 -0.03
N PHE A 193 -8.12 7.90 -0.27
CA PHE A 193 -8.27 8.73 -1.47
C PHE A 193 -7.43 8.15 -2.61
N SER A 194 -8.09 7.66 -3.68
CA SER A 194 -7.52 6.85 -4.78
C SER A 194 -6.72 5.64 -4.24
N SER A 195 -7.11 4.40 -4.58
CA SER A 195 -6.58 3.14 -3.99
C SER A 195 -5.10 2.84 -4.32
N HIS A 196 -4.35 3.87 -4.71
CA HIS A 196 -3.01 3.81 -5.22
C HIS A 196 -2.15 4.89 -4.58
N ILE A 197 -0.89 4.61 -4.26
CA ILE A 197 0.04 5.62 -3.73
C ILE A 197 1.28 5.68 -4.61
N ASN A 198 1.56 6.86 -5.14
CA ASN A 198 2.80 7.15 -5.82
C ASN A 198 3.81 7.74 -4.83
N ILE A 199 4.91 7.03 -4.60
CA ILE A 199 6.06 7.45 -3.80
C ILE A 199 7.18 7.84 -4.76
N LEU A 200 7.46 9.13 -4.86
CA LEU A 200 8.39 9.74 -5.81
C LEU A 200 9.78 9.82 -5.18
N PHE A 201 10.79 9.27 -5.87
CA PHE A 201 12.19 9.28 -5.46
C PHE A 201 13.00 10.18 -6.40
N PRO A 202 13.14 11.49 -6.11
CA PRO A 202 13.86 12.41 -7.00
C PRO A 202 15.31 12.02 -7.24
N LYS A 203 16.01 11.39 -6.26
CA LYS A 203 17.38 10.91 -6.47
C LYS A 203 17.49 9.77 -7.49
N LEU A 204 16.37 9.13 -7.83
CA LEU A 204 16.31 7.99 -8.74
C LEU A 204 15.60 8.33 -10.06
N ASP A 205 15.10 9.57 -10.24
CA ASP A 205 14.21 9.95 -11.34
C ASP A 205 13.06 8.92 -11.54
N GLY A 206 12.51 8.43 -10.44
CA GLY A 206 11.61 7.28 -10.46
C GLY A 206 10.59 7.29 -9.34
N LEU A 207 9.68 6.33 -9.38
CA LEU A 207 8.66 6.14 -8.35
C LEU A 207 8.45 4.67 -8.00
N LEU A 208 7.92 4.47 -6.80
CA LEU A 208 7.12 3.30 -6.48
C LEU A 208 5.64 3.66 -6.59
N HIS A 209 4.88 2.85 -7.31
CA HIS A 209 3.42 2.91 -7.30
C HIS A 209 2.93 1.71 -6.51
N LEU A 210 2.25 1.99 -5.40
CA LEU A 210 1.57 0.99 -4.60
C LEU A 210 0.14 0.87 -5.14
N GLY A 211 -0.27 -0.34 -5.51
CA GLY A 211 -1.59 -0.61 -6.07
C GLY A 211 -2.36 -1.67 -5.30
N ASN A 212 -3.59 -1.92 -5.71
CA ASN A 212 -4.55 -2.82 -5.04
C ASN A 212 -3.94 -4.20 -4.72
N CYS A 213 -4.47 -4.88 -3.69
CA CYS A 213 -4.01 -6.21 -3.27
C CYS A 213 -2.50 -6.30 -2.90
N GLY A 214 -1.89 -5.23 -2.42
CA GLY A 214 -0.47 -5.23 -2.04
C GLY A 214 0.51 -5.33 -3.23
N GLN A 215 0.03 -4.99 -4.43
CA GLN A 215 0.87 -4.92 -5.63
C GLN A 215 1.79 -3.72 -5.57
N ILE A 216 3.03 -3.90 -6.03
CA ILE A 216 4.03 -2.83 -6.12
C ILE A 216 4.55 -2.77 -7.53
N TYR A 217 4.61 -1.56 -8.04
CA TYR A 217 5.10 -1.24 -9.37
C TYR A 217 6.25 -0.24 -9.23
N ILE A 218 7.20 -0.32 -10.14
CA ILE A 218 8.23 0.68 -10.35
C ILE A 218 7.88 1.47 -11.62
N GLY A 219 8.15 2.76 -11.61
CA GLY A 219 7.89 3.65 -12.74
C GLY A 219 9.03 4.64 -12.96
N ALA A 220 9.32 4.93 -14.23
CA ALA A 220 10.27 5.95 -14.65
C ALA A 220 9.90 6.54 -16.02
N GLU A 221 10.39 7.73 -16.34
CA GLU A 221 10.08 8.43 -17.60
C GLU A 221 10.44 7.60 -18.86
N ASP A 222 11.53 6.82 -18.80
CA ASP A 222 12.04 6.05 -19.92
C ASP A 222 12.53 4.64 -19.51
N ILE A 223 12.83 3.82 -20.52
CA ILE A 223 13.21 2.42 -20.33
C ILE A 223 14.59 2.25 -19.69
N GLU A 224 15.52 3.20 -19.89
CA GLU A 224 16.87 3.13 -19.32
C GLU A 224 16.79 3.33 -17.81
N ARG A 225 16.09 4.38 -17.37
CA ARG A 225 15.83 4.64 -15.95
C ARG A 225 15.01 3.54 -15.29
N LEU A 226 13.99 3.02 -15.98
CA LEU A 226 13.21 1.88 -15.47
C LEU A 226 14.10 0.64 -15.27
N THR A 227 15.01 0.38 -16.20
CA THR A 227 15.97 -0.73 -16.09
C THR A 227 16.95 -0.51 -14.94
N SER A 228 17.39 0.74 -14.69
CA SER A 228 18.20 1.07 -13.52
C SER A 228 17.46 0.82 -12.20
N LEU A 229 16.18 1.22 -12.11
CA LEU A 229 15.34 0.94 -10.93
C LEU A 229 15.12 -0.55 -10.72
N GLU A 230 14.84 -1.29 -11.79
CA GLU A 230 14.70 -2.75 -11.75
C GLU A 230 15.97 -3.42 -11.24
N ASN A 231 17.15 -3.04 -11.76
CA ASN A 231 18.43 -3.59 -11.32
C ASN A 231 18.71 -3.27 -9.84
N LEU A 232 18.35 -2.06 -9.39
CA LEU A 232 18.49 -1.65 -7.99
C LEU A 232 17.61 -2.53 -7.08
N LEU A 233 16.37 -2.80 -7.48
CA LEU A 233 15.37 -3.50 -6.67
C LEU A 233 15.32 -5.02 -6.90
N GLN A 234 16.06 -5.54 -7.88
CA GLN A 234 16.18 -6.97 -8.17
C GLN A 234 16.48 -7.83 -6.93
N PRO A 235 17.32 -7.39 -5.95
CA PRO A 235 17.55 -8.17 -4.75
C PRO A 235 16.29 -8.40 -3.89
N ALA A 236 15.29 -7.51 -3.97
CA ALA A 236 14.03 -7.67 -3.26
C ALA A 236 13.02 -8.58 -3.99
N GLY A 237 13.21 -8.84 -5.29
CA GLY A 237 12.31 -9.73 -6.02
C GLY A 237 12.43 -9.64 -7.54
N ALA A 238 11.76 -10.58 -8.20
CA ALA A 238 11.63 -10.57 -9.65
C ALA A 238 10.56 -9.57 -10.11
N PHE A 239 10.63 -9.19 -11.38
CA PHE A 239 9.66 -8.33 -12.04
C PHE A 239 9.00 -9.07 -13.19
N VAL A 240 7.73 -8.77 -13.45
CA VAL A 240 6.99 -9.24 -14.60
C VAL A 240 6.52 -8.07 -15.47
N PRO A 241 6.43 -8.25 -16.80
CA PRO A 241 5.80 -7.27 -17.66
C PRO A 241 4.36 -7.00 -17.21
N MET A 242 3.91 -5.76 -17.39
CA MET A 242 2.50 -5.42 -17.20
C MET A 242 1.66 -6.20 -18.22
N PRO A 243 0.53 -6.83 -17.82
CA PRO A 243 -0.43 -7.32 -18.80
C PRO A 243 -0.93 -6.12 -19.60
N TYR A 244 -0.84 -6.21 -20.94
CA TYR A 244 -1.44 -5.27 -21.88
C TYR A 244 -2.94 -5.50 -21.99
#